data_AF-A0A1B6IY93-F1
#
_entry.id   AF-A0A1B6IY93-F1
#
_cell.length_a   1.000
_cell.length_b   1.000
_cell.length_c   1.000
_cell.angle_alpha   90.00
_cell.angle_beta   90.00
_cell.angle_gamma   90.00
#
_symmetry.space_group_name_H-M   'P 1'
#
loop_
_entity.id
_entity.type
_entity.pdbx_description
1 polymer ?
#
loop_
_entity_poly.entity_id
_entity_poly.type
_entity_poly.pdbx_seq_one_letter_code
_entity_poly.pdbx_strand_id
1 'polypeptide(L)'
;MGDGIPSWLDENFVVAALEGGLDRQTNVSIINLKIDASNTVEGFSSDIYKVRVNYKVGDSTQEQSKALVVKVPDASGLINVLLGPISCQKEFRHHKELLPKMMKIGNFAFAPQTFYSNVEKVVVMEDLKVDYHIIARNVQLDFEHCKLVLATLAKYHASSVALYKENKELIEFVGKEVFFPEGGPLRQWVELGTRTLGESLQKQGYKEYADVFLSRADNIWDLLVESMKPQPGHLNVLNHGDLWLFNLFFKYNEAKEPVEVKFIDYQASRYTLPVMDLV
;
A
#
# COMPACT_ATOMS: atom_id res chain seq x y z
N MET A 1 31.36 -8.54 -1.50
CA MET A 1 30.15 -7.70 -1.35
C MET A 1 29.00 -8.68 -1.19
N GLY A 2 28.25 -8.59 -0.09
CA GLY A 2 27.17 -9.55 0.20
C GLY A 2 26.06 -9.49 -0.87
N ASP A 3 25.21 -10.50 -0.87
CA ASP A 3 24.03 -10.68 -1.74
C ASP A 3 22.92 -9.63 -1.52
N GLY A 4 23.13 -8.64 -0.64
CA GLY A 4 22.16 -7.59 -0.32
C GLY A 4 21.03 -8.04 0.58
N ILE A 5 21.07 -9.28 1.08
CA ILE A 5 20.02 -9.85 1.93
C ILE A 5 20.37 -9.57 3.41
N PRO A 6 19.45 -9.01 4.21
CA PRO A 6 19.69 -8.80 5.63
C PRO A 6 19.90 -10.13 6.36
N SER A 7 20.86 -10.19 7.28
CA SER A 7 21.20 -11.43 7.99
C SER A 7 20.07 -12.00 8.86
N TRP A 8 19.09 -11.17 9.24
CA TRP A 8 17.90 -11.59 9.98
C TRP A 8 16.82 -12.20 9.09
N LEU A 9 16.89 -12.03 7.77
CA LEU A 9 15.96 -12.61 6.81
C LEU A 9 16.42 -14.04 6.48
N ASP A 10 16.34 -14.91 7.49
CA ASP A 10 16.82 -16.28 7.46
C ASP A 10 15.66 -17.31 7.57
N GLU A 11 16.00 -18.58 7.72
CA GLU A 11 15.03 -19.67 7.88
C GLU A 11 14.13 -19.47 9.12
N ASN A 12 14.69 -19.00 10.23
CA ASN A 12 13.96 -18.81 11.48
C ASN A 12 12.92 -17.70 11.35
N PHE A 13 13.25 -16.62 10.64
CA PHE A 13 12.29 -15.56 10.32
C PHE A 13 11.11 -16.10 9.50
N VAL A 14 11.38 -16.90 8.47
CA VAL A 14 10.35 -17.48 7.61
C VAL A 14 9.47 -18.48 8.37
N VAL A 15 10.06 -19.30 9.24
CA VAL A 15 9.31 -20.17 10.15
C VAL A 15 8.37 -19.34 11.01
N ALA A 16 8.87 -18.34 11.74
CA ALA A 16 8.04 -17.50 12.61
C ALA A 16 6.88 -16.81 11.85
N ALA A 17 7.12 -16.38 10.61
CA ALA A 17 6.10 -15.81 9.74
C ALA A 17 4.99 -16.80 9.37
N LEU A 18 5.36 -18.05 9.03
CA LEU A 18 4.43 -19.13 8.66
C LEU A 18 3.65 -19.67 9.85
N GLU A 19 4.25 -19.72 11.04
CA GLU A 19 3.58 -20.16 12.28
C GLU A 19 2.54 -19.12 12.77
N GLY A 20 2.67 -17.87 12.32
CA GLY A 20 1.75 -16.78 12.66
C GLY A 20 2.03 -16.13 14.02
N GLY A 21 3.28 -16.21 14.49
CA GLY A 21 3.74 -15.62 15.75
C GLY A 21 4.26 -16.65 16.76
N LEU A 22 5.14 -16.20 17.66
CA LEU A 22 5.83 -17.04 18.65
C LEU A 22 4.87 -17.80 19.61
N ASP A 23 3.63 -17.32 19.75
CA ASP A 23 2.63 -17.92 20.63
C ASP A 23 1.78 -19.00 19.93
N ARG A 24 1.99 -19.24 18.62
CA ARG A 24 1.30 -20.28 17.85
C ARG A 24 2.25 -21.45 17.61
N GLN A 25 1.97 -22.60 18.23
CA GLN A 25 2.78 -23.82 18.15
C GLN A 25 2.52 -24.64 16.88
N THR A 26 2.46 -24.00 15.71
CA THR A 26 2.32 -24.74 14.46
C THR A 26 3.70 -25.21 14.04
N ASN A 27 4.16 -26.39 14.42
CA ASN A 27 5.55 -26.81 14.13
C ASN A 27 5.87 -26.82 12.62
N VAL A 28 6.53 -25.77 12.11
CA VAL A 28 6.88 -25.65 10.68
C VAL A 28 8.33 -26.08 10.46
N SER A 29 8.55 -27.00 9.51
CA SER A 29 9.89 -27.40 9.09
C SER A 29 10.14 -27.00 7.64
N ILE A 30 11.22 -26.26 7.40
CA ILE A 30 11.60 -25.81 6.07
C ILE A 30 12.36 -26.93 5.35
N ILE A 31 11.96 -27.20 4.11
CA ILE A 31 12.62 -28.17 3.22
C ILE A 31 13.58 -27.45 2.29
N ASN A 32 13.13 -26.32 1.73
CA ASN A 32 13.90 -25.51 0.81
C ASN A 32 13.48 -24.05 0.94
N LEU A 33 14.47 -23.16 0.94
CA LEU A 33 14.28 -21.73 1.05
C LEU A 33 15.12 -21.01 0.00
N LYS A 34 14.47 -20.15 -0.77
CA LYS A 34 15.14 -19.25 -1.71
C LYS A 34 14.70 -17.82 -1.46
N ILE A 35 15.67 -16.93 -1.32
CA ILE A 35 15.46 -15.50 -1.09
C ILE A 35 16.19 -14.73 -2.19
N ASP A 36 15.46 -13.90 -2.91
CA ASP A 36 15.99 -13.06 -3.98
C ASP A 36 15.74 -11.59 -3.61
N ALA A 37 16.79 -10.76 -3.61
CA ALA A 37 16.62 -9.30 -3.54
C ALA A 37 16.02 -8.80 -4.87
N SER A 38 14.95 -8.01 -4.81
CA SER A 38 14.33 -7.45 -6.00
C SER A 38 15.10 -6.21 -6.44
N ASN A 39 16.00 -6.35 -7.42
CA ASN A 39 16.77 -5.23 -8.01
C ASN A 39 15.91 -4.27 -8.88
N THR A 40 14.59 -4.35 -8.77
CA THR A 40 13.67 -3.52 -9.55
C THR A 40 13.50 -2.17 -8.88
N VAL A 41 13.53 -1.10 -9.69
CA VAL A 41 13.20 0.31 -9.37
C VAL A 41 11.74 0.49 -8.87
N GLU A 42 11.08 -0.58 -8.43
CA GLU A 42 9.71 -0.65 -7.95
C GLU A 42 9.58 -0.28 -6.45
N GLY A 43 10.69 -0.16 -5.71
CA GLY A 43 10.72 0.18 -4.29
C GLY A 43 11.25 1.60 -4.01
N PHE A 44 10.44 2.64 -4.24
CA PHE A 44 10.84 4.02 -3.95
C PHE A 44 11.03 4.32 -2.44
N SER A 45 10.41 3.53 -1.57
CA SER A 45 10.42 3.72 -0.10
C SER A 45 10.84 2.48 0.69
N SER A 46 11.19 1.37 0.03
CA SER A 46 11.50 0.11 0.72
C SER A 46 12.32 -0.84 -0.14
N ASP A 47 13.18 -1.61 0.51
CA ASP A 47 13.79 -2.81 -0.07
C ASP A 47 12.76 -3.94 -0.12
N ILE A 48 12.73 -4.67 -1.23
CA ILE A 48 11.77 -5.74 -1.48
C ILE A 48 12.53 -7.04 -1.69
N TYR A 49 12.20 -8.06 -0.90
CA TYR A 49 12.76 -9.41 -1.02
C TYR A 49 11.65 -10.39 -1.38
N LYS A 50 11.93 -11.27 -2.35
CA LYS A 50 11.04 -12.36 -2.74
C LYS A 50 11.50 -13.64 -2.08
N VAL A 51 10.62 -14.26 -1.31
CA VAL A 51 10.88 -15.51 -0.59
C VAL A 51 10.04 -16.61 -1.21
N ARG A 52 10.68 -17.70 -1.64
CA ARG A 52 10.01 -18.95 -2.03
C ARG A 52 10.41 -20.03 -1.05
N VAL A 53 9.41 -20.66 -0.44
CA VAL A 53 9.63 -21.62 0.64
C VAL A 53 8.79 -22.86 0.43
N ASN A 54 9.44 -24.03 0.56
CA ASN A 54 8.77 -25.32 0.66
C ASN A 54 8.91 -25.82 2.09
N TYR A 55 7.82 -26.27 2.71
CA TYR A 55 7.78 -26.59 4.13
C TYR A 55 6.75 -27.69 4.46
N LYS A 56 6.88 -28.29 5.65
CA LYS A 56 5.88 -29.20 6.24
C LYS A 56 5.35 -28.61 7.53
N VAL A 57 4.15 -29.02 7.90
CA VAL A 57 3.46 -28.59 9.12
C VAL A 57 3.20 -29.80 10.01
N GLY A 58 3.70 -29.76 11.25
CA GLY A 58 3.66 -30.86 12.20
C GLY A 58 4.31 -32.12 11.63
N ASP A 59 3.69 -33.26 11.89
CA ASP A 59 4.14 -34.57 11.39
C ASP A 59 3.59 -34.88 9.98
N SER A 60 3.01 -33.90 9.28
CA SER A 60 2.46 -34.11 7.94
C SER A 60 3.57 -34.46 6.95
N THR A 61 3.37 -35.52 6.18
CA THR A 61 4.25 -35.86 5.06
C THR A 61 4.02 -34.96 3.83
N GLN A 62 2.92 -34.19 3.82
CA GLN A 62 2.55 -33.33 2.70
C GLN A 62 3.39 -32.07 2.68
N GLU A 63 4.12 -31.86 1.58
CA GLU A 63 4.86 -30.63 1.33
C GLU A 63 3.92 -29.52 0.89
N GLN A 64 4.12 -28.34 1.48
CA GLN A 64 3.45 -27.10 1.11
C GLN A 64 4.47 -26.15 0.50
N SER A 65 3.98 -25.21 -0.32
CA SER A 65 4.80 -24.16 -0.91
C SER A 65 4.13 -22.81 -0.76
N LYS A 66 4.93 -21.77 -0.49
CA LYS A 66 4.49 -20.37 -0.46
C LYS A 66 5.49 -19.46 -1.16
N ALA A 67 4.95 -18.47 -1.85
CA ALA A 67 5.70 -17.32 -2.35
C ALA A 67 5.28 -16.09 -1.54
N LEU A 68 6.26 -15.39 -0.97
CA LEU A 68 6.08 -14.24 -0.10
C LEU A 68 6.90 -13.05 -0.61
N VAL A 69 6.40 -11.87 -0.32
CA VAL A 69 7.11 -10.60 -0.43
C VAL A 69 7.40 -10.09 0.98
N VAL A 70 8.67 -9.79 1.25
CA VAL A 70 9.13 -9.14 2.47
C VAL A 70 9.54 -7.71 2.10
N LYS A 71 8.80 -6.73 2.64
CA LYS A 71 9.04 -5.30 2.43
C LYS A 71 9.72 -4.72 3.67
N VAL A 72 10.91 -4.16 3.48
CA VAL A 72 11.74 -3.57 4.53
C VAL A 72 11.80 -2.06 4.29
N PRO A 73 11.27 -1.22 5.19
CA PRO A 73 11.31 0.22 5.00
C PRO A 73 12.74 0.75 4.83
N ASP A 74 12.96 1.58 3.82
CA ASP A 74 14.23 2.26 3.63
C ASP A 74 14.27 3.47 4.55
N ALA A 75 14.95 3.31 5.68
CA ALA A 75 15.11 4.38 6.65
C ALA A 75 15.86 5.61 6.09
N SER A 76 16.68 5.42 5.06
CA SER A 76 17.42 6.50 4.37
C SER A 76 16.68 7.10 3.18
N GLY A 77 15.56 6.49 2.77
CA GLY A 77 14.80 6.88 1.60
C GLY A 77 14.18 8.26 1.75
N LEU A 78 14.08 8.98 0.62
CA LEU A 78 13.57 10.35 0.56
C LEU A 78 12.19 10.50 1.22
N ILE A 79 11.32 9.51 1.05
CA ILE A 79 9.99 9.49 1.67
C ILE A 79 10.07 9.46 3.20
N ASN A 80 10.94 8.63 3.79
CA ASN A 80 11.10 8.57 5.24
C ASN A 80 11.78 9.83 5.79
N VAL A 81 12.74 10.40 5.05
CA VAL A 81 13.40 11.67 5.40
C VAL A 81 12.42 12.83 5.41
N LEU A 82 11.52 12.90 4.42
CA LEU A 82 10.56 14.00 4.29
C LEU A 82 9.34 13.83 5.19
N LEU A 83 8.75 12.64 5.26
CA LEU A 83 7.47 12.41 5.95
C LEU A 83 7.65 11.90 7.39
N GLY A 84 8.89 11.55 7.76
CA GLY A 84 9.23 10.96 9.04
C GLY A 84 8.80 9.48 9.18
N PRO A 85 9.13 8.86 10.32
CA PRO A 85 8.94 7.42 10.53
C PRO A 85 7.48 6.98 10.61
N ILE A 86 6.54 7.93 10.69
CA ILE A 86 5.11 7.66 10.83
C ILE A 86 4.56 6.94 9.59
N SER A 87 5.01 7.28 8.37
CA SER A 87 4.55 6.62 7.14
C SER A 87 4.79 5.10 7.19
N CYS A 88 6.00 4.70 7.56
CA CYS A 88 6.39 3.30 7.70
C CYS A 88 5.61 2.59 8.84
N GLN A 89 5.42 3.27 9.97
CA GLN A 89 4.65 2.73 11.10
C GLN A 89 3.17 2.52 10.74
N LYS A 90 2.59 3.46 9.99
CA LYS A 90 1.22 3.37 9.50
C LYS A 90 1.08 2.16 8.58
N GLU A 91 1.93 2.01 7.58
CA GLU A 91 1.88 0.88 6.65
C GLU A 91 2.03 -0.46 7.39
N PHE A 92 2.97 -0.55 8.33
CA PHE A 92 3.15 -1.75 9.14
C PHE A 92 1.89 -2.13 9.94
N ARG A 93 1.28 -1.16 10.65
CA ARG A 93 0.01 -1.40 11.39
C ARG A 93 -1.16 -1.65 10.45
N HIS A 94 -1.15 -1.04 9.27
CA HIS A 94 -2.14 -1.28 8.23
C HIS A 94 -2.16 -2.78 7.85
N HIS A 95 -1.00 -3.33 7.51
CA HIS A 95 -0.86 -4.74 7.15
C HIS A 95 -1.05 -5.71 8.32
N LYS A 96 -0.47 -5.39 9.48
CA LYS A 96 -0.46 -6.29 10.64
C LYS A 96 -1.81 -6.36 11.36
N GLU A 97 -2.50 -5.23 11.50
CA GLU A 97 -3.68 -5.12 12.36
C GLU A 97 -4.94 -4.78 11.58
N LEU A 98 -4.86 -3.81 10.65
CA LEU A 98 -6.05 -3.23 10.04
C LEU A 98 -6.65 -4.11 8.93
N LEU A 99 -5.86 -4.48 7.91
CA LEU A 99 -6.34 -5.28 6.78
C LEU A 99 -6.98 -6.61 7.22
N PRO A 100 -6.39 -7.39 8.14
CA PRO A 100 -7.02 -8.63 8.60
C PRO A 100 -8.40 -8.39 9.23
N LYS A 101 -8.56 -7.32 10.02
CA LYS A 101 -9.85 -6.96 10.62
C LYS A 101 -10.86 -6.51 9.56
N MET A 102 -10.46 -5.64 8.64
CA MET A 102 -11.35 -5.11 7.61
C MET A 102 -11.80 -6.18 6.61
N MET A 103 -10.90 -7.08 6.19
CA MET A 103 -11.24 -8.21 5.31
C MET A 103 -12.16 -9.21 6.02
N LYS A 104 -11.98 -9.43 7.33
CA LYS A 104 -12.87 -10.27 8.14
C LYS A 104 -14.28 -9.66 8.25
N ILE A 105 -14.38 -8.36 8.53
CA ILE A 105 -15.67 -7.65 8.62
C ILE A 105 -16.41 -7.68 7.28
N GLY A 106 -15.69 -7.41 6.18
CA GLY A 106 -16.26 -7.38 4.84
C GLY A 106 -16.47 -8.76 4.20
N ASN A 107 -15.97 -9.83 4.84
CA ASN A 107 -15.88 -11.19 4.28
C ASN A 107 -15.38 -11.19 2.83
N PHE A 108 -14.33 -10.41 2.55
CA PHE A 108 -13.79 -10.20 1.22
C PHE A 108 -12.31 -9.84 1.29
N ALA A 109 -11.50 -10.43 0.40
CA ALA A 109 -10.08 -10.13 0.31
C ALA A 109 -9.84 -9.05 -0.77
N PHE A 110 -9.44 -7.86 -0.35
CA PHE A 110 -9.06 -6.76 -1.25
C PHE A 110 -7.55 -6.45 -1.17
N ALA A 111 -6.78 -7.24 -0.43
CA ALA A 111 -5.34 -7.09 -0.21
C ALA A 111 -4.66 -8.47 -0.18
N PRO A 112 -3.33 -8.56 -0.35
CA PRO A 112 -2.60 -9.80 -0.12
C PRO A 112 -2.76 -10.28 1.33
N GLN A 113 -2.71 -11.60 1.53
CA GLN A 113 -2.65 -12.15 2.88
C GLN A 113 -1.35 -11.67 3.55
N THR A 114 -1.47 -11.16 4.78
CA THR A 114 -0.33 -10.74 5.59
C THR A 114 0.07 -11.84 6.56
N PHE A 115 1.37 -11.95 6.80
CA PHE A 115 1.99 -12.92 7.69
C PHE A 115 2.64 -12.22 8.87
N TYR A 116 2.91 -12.98 9.91
CA TYR A 116 3.58 -12.46 11.09
C TYR A 116 5.00 -11.98 10.75
N SER A 117 5.46 -10.94 11.44
CA SER A 117 6.84 -10.49 11.44
C SER A 117 7.27 -10.20 12.87
N ASN A 118 8.37 -10.81 13.30
CA ASN A 118 9.04 -10.51 14.57
C ASN A 118 10.01 -9.32 14.44
N VAL A 119 10.22 -8.78 13.24
CA VAL A 119 11.02 -7.58 12.99
C VAL A 119 10.08 -6.39 12.85
N GLU A 120 10.27 -5.38 13.70
CA GLU A 120 9.42 -4.19 13.71
C GLU A 120 9.45 -3.49 12.35
N LYS A 121 8.29 -3.02 11.88
CA LYS A 121 8.10 -2.28 10.62
C LYS A 121 8.32 -3.09 9.33
N VAL A 122 8.78 -4.33 9.41
CA VAL A 122 8.88 -5.24 8.24
C VAL A 122 7.51 -5.84 7.95
N VAL A 123 7.05 -5.73 6.71
CA VAL A 123 5.80 -6.32 6.25
C VAL A 123 6.10 -7.62 5.51
N VAL A 124 5.41 -8.69 5.87
CA VAL A 124 5.44 -9.98 5.16
C VAL A 124 4.06 -10.24 4.58
N MET A 125 3.99 -10.50 3.29
CA MET A 125 2.73 -10.73 2.59
C MET A 125 2.88 -11.75 1.46
N GLU A 126 1.76 -12.27 0.98
CA GLU A 126 1.70 -13.13 -0.20
C GLU A 126 2.28 -12.43 -1.45
N ASP A 127 3.09 -13.15 -2.24
CA ASP A 127 3.50 -12.68 -3.56
C ASP A 127 2.34 -12.84 -4.56
N LEU A 128 1.64 -11.74 -4.82
CA LEU A 128 0.52 -11.73 -5.76
C LEU A 128 0.94 -12.05 -7.20
N LYS A 129 2.22 -11.90 -7.60
CA LYS A 129 2.66 -12.18 -8.97
C LYS A 129 2.54 -13.66 -9.36
N VAL A 130 2.21 -14.55 -8.42
CA VAL A 130 1.91 -15.98 -8.70
C VAL A 130 0.60 -16.13 -9.47
N ASP A 131 -0.47 -15.47 -9.02
CA ASP A 131 -1.83 -15.66 -9.55
C ASP A 131 -2.46 -14.38 -10.12
N TYR A 132 -1.80 -13.24 -9.92
CA TYR A 132 -2.29 -11.93 -10.30
C TYR A 132 -1.28 -11.20 -11.19
N HIS A 133 -1.80 -10.31 -12.02
CA HIS A 133 -1.03 -9.56 -12.99
C HIS A 133 -1.28 -8.06 -12.84
N ILE A 134 -0.21 -7.28 -12.99
CA ILE A 134 -0.28 -5.83 -13.12
C ILE A 134 -0.50 -5.51 -14.60
N ILE A 135 -1.32 -4.49 -14.88
CA ILE A 135 -1.53 -4.01 -16.25
C ILE A 135 -0.33 -3.18 -16.72
N ALA A 136 0.05 -3.34 -17.98
CA ALA A 136 1.19 -2.63 -18.55
C ALA A 136 1.03 -1.10 -18.49
N ARG A 137 2.14 -0.38 -18.31
CA ARG A 137 2.18 1.09 -18.07
C ARG A 137 1.40 1.92 -19.10
N ASN A 138 1.32 1.43 -20.32
CA ASN A 138 0.79 2.11 -21.50
C ASN A 138 -0.65 1.66 -21.85
N VAL A 139 -1.29 0.90 -20.97
CA VAL A 139 -2.64 0.37 -21.19
C VAL A 139 -3.58 1.01 -20.16
N GLN A 140 -4.71 1.51 -20.65
CA GLN A 140 -5.80 2.00 -19.80
C GLN A 140 -6.69 0.84 -19.36
N LEU A 141 -7.30 0.96 -18.19
CA LEU A 141 -8.31 0.01 -17.74
C LEU A 141 -9.53 0.08 -18.66
N ASP A 142 -10.04 -1.08 -19.07
CA ASP A 142 -11.36 -1.16 -19.67
C ASP A 142 -12.46 -1.07 -18.59
N PHE A 143 -13.71 -1.07 -19.04
CA PHE A 143 -14.86 -0.96 -18.16
C PHE A 143 -14.95 -2.07 -17.10
N GLU A 144 -14.65 -3.32 -17.44
CA GLU A 144 -14.75 -4.44 -16.50
C GLU A 144 -13.68 -4.35 -15.41
N HIS A 145 -12.47 -3.93 -15.76
CA HIS A 145 -11.42 -3.64 -14.78
C HIS A 145 -11.81 -2.48 -13.86
N CYS A 146 -12.28 -1.36 -14.42
CA CYS A 146 -12.73 -0.20 -13.64
C CYS A 146 -13.86 -0.58 -12.66
N LYS A 147 -14.85 -1.34 -13.14
CA LYS A 147 -15.97 -1.82 -12.31
C LYS A 147 -15.48 -2.67 -11.15
N LEU A 148 -14.52 -3.56 -11.40
CA LEU A 148 -13.93 -4.42 -10.37
C LEU A 148 -13.13 -3.61 -9.33
N VAL A 149 -12.32 -2.64 -9.77
CA VAL A 149 -11.58 -1.72 -8.89
C VAL A 149 -12.54 -0.93 -8.00
N LEU A 150 -13.56 -0.29 -8.59
CA LEU A 150 -14.52 0.53 -7.84
C LEU A 150 -15.33 -0.32 -6.85
N ALA A 151 -15.75 -1.52 -7.24
CA ALA A 151 -16.47 -2.43 -6.35
C ALA A 151 -15.60 -2.89 -5.16
N THR A 152 -14.32 -3.19 -5.41
CA THR A 152 -13.37 -3.58 -4.36
C THR A 152 -13.02 -2.40 -3.45
N LEU A 153 -12.84 -1.20 -4.00
CA LEU A 153 -12.61 0.03 -3.25
C LEU A 153 -13.80 0.38 -2.36
N ALA A 154 -15.03 0.24 -2.86
CA ALA A 154 -16.24 0.44 -2.07
C ALA A 154 -16.32 -0.53 -0.87
N LYS A 155 -15.90 -1.79 -1.04
CA LYS A 155 -15.81 -2.77 0.06
C LYS A 155 -14.75 -2.35 1.08
N TYR A 156 -13.58 -1.92 0.62
CA TYR A 156 -12.52 -1.40 1.48
C TYR A 156 -13.02 -0.19 2.31
N HIS A 157 -13.62 0.80 1.67
CA HIS A 157 -14.22 1.96 2.34
C HIS A 157 -15.30 1.54 3.36
N ALA A 158 -16.24 0.68 2.97
CA ALA A 158 -17.31 0.20 3.86
C ALA A 158 -16.76 -0.56 5.09
N SER A 159 -15.77 -1.43 4.90
CA SER A 159 -15.10 -2.12 6.00
C SER A 159 -14.41 -1.15 6.96
N SER A 160 -13.85 -0.04 6.46
CA SER A 160 -13.22 0.98 7.31
C SER A 160 -14.24 1.69 8.19
N VAL A 161 -15.42 2.00 7.65
CA VAL A 161 -16.54 2.63 8.39
C VAL A 161 -17.07 1.70 9.48
N ALA A 162 -17.21 0.41 9.17
CA ALA A 162 -17.61 -0.59 10.14
C ALA A 162 -16.57 -0.71 11.26
N LEU A 163 -15.28 -0.83 10.91
CA LEU A 163 -14.20 -0.95 11.88
C LEU A 163 -13.99 0.32 12.72
N TYR A 164 -14.29 1.51 12.18
CA TYR A 164 -14.20 2.76 12.94
C TYR A 164 -15.09 2.76 14.20
N LYS A 165 -16.23 2.07 14.16
CA LYS A 165 -17.12 1.92 15.33
C LYS A 165 -16.53 1.04 16.42
N GLU A 166 -15.69 0.07 16.06
CA GLU A 166 -15.09 -0.89 16.98
C GLU A 166 -13.69 -0.46 17.45
N ASN A 167 -12.91 0.20 16.58
CA ASN A 167 -11.52 0.56 16.83
C ASN A 167 -11.16 1.87 16.10
N LYS A 168 -11.74 2.96 16.60
CA LYS A 168 -11.50 4.32 16.12
C LYS A 168 -10.01 4.69 16.11
N GLU A 169 -9.30 4.40 17.20
CA GLU A 169 -7.88 4.79 17.36
C GLU A 169 -6.97 4.19 16.28
N LEU A 170 -7.22 2.93 15.89
CA LEU A 170 -6.44 2.29 14.82
C LEU A 170 -6.71 2.96 13.46
N ILE A 171 -7.97 3.27 13.13
CA ILE A 171 -8.29 3.98 11.89
C ILE A 171 -7.68 5.37 11.89
N GLU A 172 -7.77 6.12 12.99
CA GLU A 172 -7.21 7.48 13.07
C GLU A 172 -5.68 7.49 12.99
N PHE A 173 -5.01 6.50 13.59
CA PHE A 173 -3.57 6.34 13.47
C PHE A 173 -3.16 6.04 12.02
N VAL A 174 -3.77 5.02 11.41
CA VAL A 174 -3.46 4.58 10.05
C VAL A 174 -3.95 5.58 8.99
N GLY A 175 -4.96 6.38 9.30
CA GLY A 175 -5.52 7.42 8.45
C GLY A 175 -4.93 8.82 8.68
N LYS A 176 -3.91 8.96 9.53
CA LYS A 176 -3.25 10.25 9.75
C LYS A 176 -2.61 10.78 8.46
N GLU A 177 -2.99 11.96 7.99
CA GLU A 177 -2.36 12.61 6.84
C GLU A 177 -0.88 12.93 7.14
N VAL A 178 0.03 12.57 6.21
CA VAL A 178 1.49 12.75 6.37
C VAL A 178 2.13 13.47 5.18
N PHE A 179 1.50 13.47 4.01
CA PHE A 179 1.94 14.17 2.81
C PHE A 179 1.55 15.65 2.83
N PHE A 180 0.34 15.96 3.31
CA PHE A 180 -0.20 17.33 3.38
C PHE A 180 -0.54 17.77 4.82
N PRO A 181 0.38 17.69 5.79
CA PRO A 181 0.13 18.23 7.12
C PRO A 181 0.23 19.76 7.12
N GLU A 182 -0.40 20.43 8.08
CA GLU A 182 -0.22 21.87 8.28
C GLU A 182 1.27 22.21 8.46
N GLY A 183 1.77 23.20 7.68
CA GLY A 183 3.18 23.58 7.69
C GLY A 183 4.15 22.48 7.20
N GLY A 184 3.65 21.48 6.46
CA GLY A 184 4.43 20.32 6.03
C GLY A 184 5.63 20.63 5.12
N PRO A 185 6.60 19.70 5.06
CA PRO A 185 7.89 19.92 4.39
C PRO A 185 7.79 19.99 2.87
N LEU A 186 6.68 19.54 2.29
CA LEU A 186 6.46 19.56 0.84
C LEU A 186 5.89 20.90 0.33
N ARG A 187 5.57 21.86 1.22
CA ARG A 187 4.94 23.15 0.84
C ARG A 187 5.66 23.85 -0.30
N GLN A 188 6.95 24.12 -0.11
CA GLN A 188 7.74 24.87 -1.09
C GLN A 188 7.84 24.12 -2.43
N TRP A 189 7.94 22.79 -2.41
CA TRP A 189 7.99 21.98 -3.62
C TRP A 189 6.67 22.03 -4.40
N VAL A 190 5.54 21.94 -3.70
CA VAL A 190 4.21 22.01 -4.32
C VAL A 190 3.93 23.41 -4.89
N GLU A 191 4.21 24.46 -4.13
CA GLU A 191 4.01 25.85 -4.58
C GLU A 191 4.92 26.18 -5.79
N LEU A 192 6.20 25.82 -5.72
CA LEU A 192 7.15 26.01 -6.82
C LEU A 192 6.78 25.18 -8.05
N GLY A 193 6.41 23.91 -7.88
CA GLY A 193 6.00 23.03 -8.97
C GLY A 193 4.76 23.54 -9.68
N THR A 194 3.76 24.00 -8.91
CA THR A 194 2.53 24.61 -9.43
C THR A 194 2.85 25.87 -10.25
N ARG A 195 3.70 26.77 -9.73
CA ARG A 195 4.10 27.98 -10.47
C ARG A 195 4.86 27.65 -11.75
N THR A 196 5.84 26.75 -11.66
CA THR A 196 6.70 26.37 -12.79
C THR A 196 5.88 25.74 -13.92
N LEU A 197 4.90 24.89 -13.57
CA LEU A 197 3.98 24.31 -14.55
C LEU A 197 3.12 25.40 -15.23
N GLY A 198 2.55 26.31 -14.44
CA GLY A 198 1.79 27.46 -14.97
C GLY A 198 2.60 28.33 -15.93
N GLU A 199 3.82 28.71 -15.56
CA GLU A 199 4.72 29.50 -16.42
C GLU A 199 5.12 28.75 -17.69
N SER A 200 5.34 27.44 -17.61
CA SER A 200 5.65 26.61 -18.77
C SER A 200 4.48 26.54 -19.74
N LEU A 201 3.26 26.33 -19.24
CA LEU A 201 2.04 26.33 -20.06
C LEU A 201 1.82 27.70 -20.72
N GLN A 202 2.07 28.79 -20.01
CA GLN A 202 1.95 30.14 -20.54
C GLN A 202 2.93 30.37 -21.70
N LYS A 203 4.20 29.96 -21.54
CA LYS A 203 5.21 30.03 -22.60
C LYS A 203 4.86 29.20 -23.83
N GLN A 204 4.15 28.09 -23.65
CA GLN A 204 3.68 27.22 -24.72
C GLN A 204 2.37 27.71 -25.38
N GLY A 205 1.79 28.83 -24.93
CA GLY A 205 0.57 29.40 -25.49
C GLY A 205 -0.74 28.85 -24.90
N TYR A 206 -0.66 27.98 -23.89
CA TYR A 206 -1.79 27.35 -23.21
C TYR A 206 -2.36 28.23 -22.08
N LYS A 207 -2.76 29.46 -22.41
CA LYS A 207 -3.10 30.50 -21.41
C LYS A 207 -4.21 30.07 -20.44
N GLU A 208 -5.29 29.48 -20.94
CA GLU A 208 -6.42 29.04 -20.09
C GLU A 208 -5.97 28.05 -19.00
N TYR A 209 -5.14 27.07 -19.37
CA TYR A 209 -4.59 26.11 -18.41
C TYR A 209 -3.55 26.74 -17.49
N ALA A 210 -2.70 27.62 -18.02
CA ALA A 210 -1.71 28.34 -17.22
C ALA A 210 -2.36 29.15 -16.10
N ASP A 211 -3.46 29.85 -16.41
CA ASP A 211 -4.20 30.68 -15.45
C ASP A 211 -4.72 29.84 -14.27
N VAL A 212 -5.12 28.57 -14.49
CA VAL A 212 -5.56 27.65 -13.42
C VAL A 212 -4.45 27.40 -12.39
N PHE A 213 -3.22 27.16 -12.83
CA PHE A 213 -2.09 26.91 -11.93
C PHE A 213 -1.58 28.20 -11.30
N LEU A 214 -1.37 29.25 -12.11
CA LEU A 214 -0.81 30.51 -11.63
C LEU A 214 -1.72 31.21 -10.62
N SER A 215 -3.05 31.16 -10.79
CA SER A 215 -4.00 31.76 -9.85
C SER A 215 -4.05 31.08 -8.48
N ARG A 216 -3.44 29.90 -8.35
CA ARG A 216 -3.42 29.10 -7.11
C ARG A 216 -2.01 28.93 -6.54
N ALA A 217 -0.97 29.31 -7.26
CA ALA A 217 0.41 28.99 -6.88
C ALA A 217 0.79 29.48 -5.46
N ASP A 218 0.22 30.59 -5.01
CA ASP A 218 0.48 31.17 -3.69
C ASP A 218 -0.29 30.53 -2.53
N ASN A 219 -1.40 29.82 -2.82
CA ASN A 219 -2.28 29.22 -1.79
C ASN A 219 -2.60 27.74 -2.01
N ILE A 220 -2.02 27.12 -3.05
CA ILE A 220 -2.28 25.72 -3.43
C ILE A 220 -1.99 24.76 -2.28
N TRP A 221 -0.96 25.02 -1.48
CA TRP A 221 -0.64 24.21 -0.32
C TRP A 221 -1.78 24.20 0.69
N ASP A 222 -2.27 25.38 1.08
CA ASP A 222 -3.31 25.50 2.08
C ASP A 222 -4.64 24.91 1.54
N LEU A 223 -4.92 25.05 0.24
CA LEU A 223 -6.05 24.38 -0.42
C LEU A 223 -5.93 22.84 -0.36
N LEU A 224 -4.74 22.30 -0.61
CA LEU A 224 -4.48 20.85 -0.54
C LEU A 224 -4.64 20.35 0.90
N VAL A 225 -4.03 21.02 1.88
CA VAL A 225 -4.16 20.67 3.30
C VAL A 225 -5.64 20.63 3.71
N GLU A 226 -6.43 21.65 3.38
CA GLU A 226 -7.87 21.68 3.71
C GLU A 226 -8.64 20.56 3.00
N SER A 227 -8.31 20.26 1.74
CA SER A 227 -8.99 19.19 0.98
C SER A 227 -8.76 17.78 1.55
N MET A 228 -7.63 17.58 2.25
CA MET A 228 -7.29 16.29 2.86
C MET A 228 -7.92 16.10 4.25
N LYS A 229 -8.46 17.15 4.87
CA LYS A 229 -9.07 17.05 6.20
C LYS A 229 -10.39 16.27 6.17
N PRO A 230 -10.65 15.42 7.17
CA PRO A 230 -11.97 14.84 7.36
C PRO A 230 -13.04 15.93 7.46
N GLN A 231 -14.20 15.71 6.86
CA GLN A 231 -15.30 16.68 6.82
C GLN A 231 -16.39 16.30 7.84
N PRO A 232 -16.56 17.06 8.95
CA PRO A 232 -17.61 16.78 9.92
C PRO A 232 -19.00 16.80 9.29
N GLY A 233 -19.87 15.87 9.68
CA GLY A 233 -21.22 15.74 9.11
C GLY A 233 -21.29 15.02 7.76
N HIS A 234 -20.15 14.66 7.17
CA HIS A 234 -20.08 13.85 5.96
C HIS A 234 -19.59 12.43 6.24
N LEU A 235 -19.81 11.53 5.29
CA LEU A 235 -19.20 10.20 5.32
C LEU A 235 -17.70 10.32 5.07
N ASN A 236 -16.91 10.04 6.11
CA ASN A 236 -15.48 9.89 6.01
C ASN A 236 -15.14 8.40 6.07
N VAL A 237 -14.13 8.00 5.30
CA VAL A 237 -13.67 6.62 5.16
C VAL A 237 -12.15 6.62 5.26
N LEU A 238 -11.57 5.46 5.54
CA LEU A 238 -10.14 5.31 5.31
C LEU A 238 -9.92 5.11 3.81
N ASN A 239 -9.18 6.03 3.20
CA ASN A 239 -8.76 5.96 1.81
C ASN A 239 -7.52 5.07 1.64
N HIS A 240 -7.30 4.53 0.44
CA HIS A 240 -6.03 3.92 0.06
C HIS A 240 -4.95 5.02 -0.08
N GLY A 241 -5.31 6.12 -0.73
CA GLY A 241 -4.50 7.33 -0.88
C GLY A 241 -3.39 7.26 -1.93
N ASP A 242 -3.30 6.16 -2.69
CA ASP A 242 -2.35 5.95 -3.79
C ASP A 242 -2.85 4.84 -4.74
N LEU A 243 -4.09 4.96 -5.23
CA LEU A 243 -4.75 3.90 -6.00
C LEU A 243 -4.51 4.06 -7.51
N TRP A 244 -3.28 3.82 -7.94
CA TRP A 244 -2.85 3.88 -9.34
C TRP A 244 -2.55 2.48 -9.91
N LEU A 245 -2.40 2.38 -11.24
CA LEU A 245 -2.32 1.11 -11.98
C LEU A 245 -1.33 0.06 -11.42
N PHE A 246 -0.20 0.46 -10.84
CA PHE A 246 0.81 -0.48 -10.33
C PHE A 246 0.51 -1.04 -8.95
N ASN A 247 -0.41 -0.39 -8.24
CA ASN A 247 -0.93 -0.88 -6.97
C ASN A 247 -2.15 -1.80 -7.16
N LEU A 248 -2.54 -2.09 -8.40
CA LEU A 248 -3.68 -2.94 -8.76
C LEU A 248 -3.21 -4.27 -9.35
N PHE A 249 -3.49 -5.36 -8.64
CA PHE A 249 -3.18 -6.72 -9.08
C PHE A 249 -4.47 -7.44 -9.45
N PHE A 250 -4.59 -7.82 -10.73
CA PHE A 250 -5.79 -8.46 -11.29
C PHE A 250 -5.61 -9.96 -11.46
N LYS A 251 -6.62 -10.73 -11.07
CA LYS A 251 -6.75 -12.15 -11.39
C LYS A 251 -7.74 -12.32 -12.53
N TYR A 252 -7.43 -13.26 -13.42
CA TYR A 252 -8.26 -13.54 -14.59
C TYR A 252 -8.76 -14.98 -14.56
N ASN A 253 -9.96 -15.21 -15.10
CA ASN A 253 -10.46 -16.56 -15.35
C ASN A 253 -9.88 -17.15 -16.66
N GLU A 254 -10.28 -18.38 -16.99
CA GLU A 254 -9.86 -19.06 -18.23
C GLU A 254 -10.28 -18.30 -19.50
N ALA A 255 -11.36 -17.52 -19.45
CA ALA A 255 -11.84 -16.67 -20.53
C ALA A 255 -11.08 -15.33 -20.64
N LYS A 256 -10.07 -15.11 -19.79
CA LYS A 256 -9.28 -13.86 -19.69
C LYS A 256 -10.09 -12.63 -19.25
N GLU A 257 -11.17 -12.85 -18.51
CA GLU A 257 -11.95 -11.78 -17.89
C GLU A 257 -11.41 -11.49 -16.48
N PRO A 258 -11.31 -10.22 -16.06
CA PRO A 258 -10.88 -9.89 -14.71
C PRO A 258 -11.95 -10.29 -13.70
N VAL A 259 -11.58 -11.11 -12.71
CA VAL A 259 -12.52 -11.65 -11.70
C VAL A 259 -12.22 -11.20 -10.27
N GLU A 260 -10.99 -10.82 -9.99
CA GLU A 260 -10.58 -10.30 -8.67
C GLU A 260 -9.51 -9.23 -8.83
N VAL A 261 -9.52 -8.24 -7.94
CA VAL A 261 -8.45 -7.24 -7.83
C VAL A 261 -8.04 -7.10 -6.37
N LYS A 262 -6.74 -7.05 -6.14
CA LYS A 262 -6.15 -6.75 -4.83
C LYS A 262 -5.29 -5.50 -4.92
N PHE A 263 -5.33 -4.70 -3.86
CA PHE A 263 -4.53 -3.48 -3.74
C PHE A 263 -3.31 -3.71 -2.87
N ILE A 264 -2.22 -3.02 -3.18
CA ILE A 264 -0.97 -3.01 -2.41
C ILE A 264 -0.50 -1.58 -2.14
N ASP A 265 0.48 -1.44 -1.25
CA ASP A 265 1.15 -0.18 -0.90
C ASP A 265 0.24 0.86 -0.24
N TYR A 266 -0.05 0.64 1.04
CA TYR A 266 -1.00 1.43 1.83
C TYR A 266 -0.35 2.60 2.61
N GLN A 267 0.89 2.97 2.29
CA GLN A 267 1.66 4.00 3.00
C GLN A 267 1.01 5.40 2.97
N ALA A 268 0.23 5.69 1.93
CA ALA A 268 -0.45 6.96 1.71
C ALA A 268 -1.90 7.02 2.26
N SER A 269 -2.32 6.01 3.01
CA SER A 269 -3.65 5.94 3.61
C SER A 269 -3.98 7.19 4.42
N ARG A 270 -5.20 7.70 4.28
CA ARG A 270 -5.70 8.88 4.98
C ARG A 270 -7.18 8.75 5.28
N TYR A 271 -7.65 9.34 6.38
CA TYR A 271 -9.06 9.32 6.74
C TYR A 271 -9.74 10.62 6.28
N THR A 272 -10.54 10.55 5.22
CA THR A 272 -11.24 11.72 4.65
C THR A 272 -12.42 11.26 3.77
N LEU A 273 -12.90 12.12 2.88
CA LEU A 273 -14.01 11.81 1.97
C LEU A 273 -13.65 10.67 1.00
N PRO A 274 -14.60 9.77 0.68
CA PRO A 274 -14.37 8.64 -0.23
C PRO A 274 -13.96 9.06 -1.64
N VAL A 275 -14.36 10.26 -2.08
CA VAL A 275 -14.03 10.81 -3.41
C VAL A 275 -12.53 10.95 -3.63
N MET A 276 -11.73 11.05 -2.56
CA MET A 276 -10.28 11.22 -2.66
C MET A 276 -9.53 10.00 -3.24
N ASP A 277 -10.16 8.82 -3.31
CA ASP A 277 -9.60 7.65 -4.03
C ASP A 277 -10.19 7.46 -5.45
N LEU A 278 -11.14 8.31 -5.86
CA LEU A 278 -11.85 8.17 -7.14
C LEU A 278 -11.35 9.14 -8.22
N VAL A 279 -10.62 10.17 -7.81
CA VAL A 279 -10.15 11.29 -8.65
C VAL A 279 -8.70 11.07 -9.07
#